data_AF-A0A2D5MRN8-F1
#
_entry.id   AF-A0A2D5MRN8-F1
#
_cell.length_a   1.000
_cell.length_b   1.000
_cell.length_c   1.000
_cell.angle_alpha   90.00
_cell.angle_beta   90.00
_cell.angle_gamma   90.00
#
_symmetry.space_group_name_H-M   'P 1'
#
loop_
_entity.id
_entity.type
_entity.pdbx_description
1 polymer ?
#
loop_
_entity_poly.entity_id
_entity_poly.type
_entity_poly.pdbx_seq_one_letter_code
_entity_poly.pdbx_strand_id
1 'polypeptide(L)'
;MIILTGAKGFIGQNFLKYLIEHSDEEIVTVDENDCWDWIAYFKDWDKVSLILHQGAISDTTEKDIDKLHRTNVWFTIELFEKAIEHQIDVKFASSAS
;
A
#
# COMPACT_ATOMS: atom_id res chain seq x y z
N MET A 1 11.41 -4.23 -7.51
CA MET A 1 10.75 -2.93 -7.28
C MET A 1 10.00 -2.99 -5.96
N ILE A 2 9.91 -1.86 -5.26
CA ILE A 2 9.20 -1.76 -3.98
C ILE A 2 7.88 -1.01 -4.22
N ILE A 3 6.76 -1.61 -3.81
CA ILE A 3 5.47 -0.91 -3.79
C ILE A 3 5.30 -0.23 -2.43
N LEU A 4 5.01 1.06 -2.43
CA LEU A 4 4.69 1.85 -1.25
C LEU A 4 3.29 2.43 -1.37
N THR A 5 2.35 1.90 -0.59
CA THR A 5 1.00 2.48 -0.51
C THR A 5 0.95 3.60 0.53
N GLY A 6 0.09 4.60 0.33
CA GLY A 6 -0.07 5.72 1.27
C GLY A 6 1.12 6.65 1.30
N ALA A 7 1.86 6.77 0.19
CA ALA A 7 3.08 7.58 0.08
C ALA A 7 2.82 9.07 0.33
N LYS A 8 1.59 9.55 0.12
CA LYS A 8 1.16 10.92 0.46
C LYS A 8 0.82 11.12 1.94
N GLY A 9 0.74 10.05 2.72
CA GLY A 9 0.45 10.09 4.15
C GLY A 9 1.68 10.37 5.02
N PHE A 10 1.45 10.63 6.31
CA PHE A 10 2.51 11.02 7.25
C PHE A 10 3.63 9.98 7.37
N ILE A 11 3.30 8.69 7.53
CA ILE A 11 4.31 7.62 7.63
C ILE A 11 4.88 7.30 6.24
N GLY A 12 4.02 7.21 5.21
CA GLY A 12 4.43 6.86 3.85
C GLY A 12 5.45 7.84 3.25
N GLN A 13 5.29 9.15 3.43
CA GLN A 13 6.28 10.12 2.89
C GLN A 13 7.68 9.95 3.51
N ASN A 14 7.76 9.49 4.76
CA ASN A 14 9.03 9.22 5.43
C ASN A 14 9.68 7.95 4.88
N PHE A 15 8.88 6.89 4.64
CA PHE A 15 9.37 5.71 3.91
C PHE A 15 9.86 6.08 2.51
N LEU A 16 9.09 6.88 1.75
CA LEU A 16 9.46 7.29 0.40
C LEU A 16 10.80 8.03 0.39
N LYS A 17 10.97 9.00 1.29
CA LYS A 17 12.23 9.74 1.43
C LYS A 17 13.40 8.79 1.74
N TYR A 18 13.21 7.89 2.71
CA TYR A 18 14.24 6.94 3.09
C TYR A 18 14.64 6.02 1.92
N LEU A 19 13.66 5.50 1.20
CA LEU A 19 13.89 4.60 0.06
C LEU A 19 14.61 5.30 -1.08
N ILE A 20 14.23 6.54 -1.42
CA ILE A 20 14.92 7.34 -2.45
C ILE A 20 16.40 7.54 -2.10
N GLU A 21 16.71 7.71 -0.81
CA GLU A 21 18.08 7.94 -0.34
C GLU A 21 18.91 6.66 -0.17
N HIS A 22 18.28 5.49 0.03
CA HIS A 22 18.96 4.27 0.50
C HIS A 22 18.67 3.00 -0.32
N SER A 23 17.85 3.07 -1.37
CA SER A 23 17.49 1.92 -2.21
C SER A 23 17.79 2.20 -3.68
N ASP A 24 18.36 1.22 -4.37
CA ASP A 24 18.56 1.24 -5.83
C ASP A 24 17.34 0.68 -6.60
N GLU A 25 16.34 0.16 -5.89
CA GLU A 25 15.12 -0.36 -6.51
C GLU A 25 14.16 0.75 -6.96
N GLU A 26 13.47 0.52 -8.08
CA GLU A 26 12.32 1.33 -8.48
C GLU A 26 11.25 1.33 -7.38
N ILE A 27 10.75 2.53 -7.05
CA ILE A 27 9.70 2.73 -6.05
C ILE A 27 8.39 3.08 -6.76
N VAL A 28 7.38 2.24 -6.60
CA VAL A 28 6.03 2.47 -7.13
C VAL A 28 5.12 2.94 -5.99
N THR A 29 4.63 4.17 -6.09
CA THR A 29 3.72 4.74 -5.09
C THR A 29 2.26 4.56 -5.48
N VAL A 30 1.41 4.18 -4.53
CA VAL A 30 -0.03 3.96 -4.75
C VAL A 30 -0.83 4.65 -3.64
N ASP A 31 -1.83 5.47 -3.96
CA ASP A 31 -2.67 6.15 -2.97
C ASP A 31 -4.18 5.89 -3.21
N GLU A 32 -5.02 6.34 -2.28
CA GLU A 32 -6.46 6.01 -2.21
C GLU A 32 -7.24 6.26 -3.52
N ASN A 33 -6.91 7.33 -4.25
CA ASN A 33 -7.69 7.76 -5.41
C ASN A 33 -7.46 6.89 -6.65
N ASP A 34 -6.31 6.23 -6.74
CA ASP A 34 -5.84 5.49 -7.91
C ASP A 34 -5.61 4.00 -7.64
N CYS A 35 -5.69 3.56 -6.38
CA CYS A 35 -5.31 2.22 -5.98
C CYS A 35 -6.09 1.09 -6.65
N TRP A 36 -7.39 1.28 -6.91
CA TRP A 36 -8.26 0.27 -7.50
C TRP A 36 -8.02 0.08 -9.00
N ASP A 37 -7.84 1.17 -9.73
CA ASP A 37 -7.45 1.08 -11.14
C ASP A 37 -6.03 0.52 -11.23
N TRP A 38 -5.12 0.99 -10.38
CA TRP A 38 -3.76 0.51 -10.35
C TRP A 38 -3.68 -1.01 -10.13
N ILE A 39 -4.34 -1.56 -9.10
CA ILE A 39 -4.26 -3.00 -8.80
C ILE A 39 -4.87 -3.86 -9.90
N ALA A 40 -5.92 -3.36 -10.58
CA ALA A 40 -6.57 -4.07 -11.69
C ALA A 40 -5.70 -4.15 -12.96
N TYR A 41 -4.85 -3.15 -13.21
CA TYR A 41 -4.07 -3.04 -14.44
C TYR A 41 -2.57 -3.28 -14.27
N PHE A 42 -2.05 -3.30 -13.05
CA PHE A 42 -0.64 -3.57 -12.79
C PHE A 42 -0.30 -5.03 -13.10
N LYS A 43 0.74 -5.24 -13.93
CA LYS A 43 1.13 -6.57 -14.45
C LYS A 43 2.50 -7.04 -13.99
N ASP A 44 3.32 -6.15 -13.47
CA ASP A 44 4.73 -6.41 -13.15
C ASP A 44 4.90 -6.99 -11.73
N TRP A 45 3.93 -7.76 -11.23
CA TRP A 45 3.94 -8.36 -9.89
C TRP A 45 5.16 -9.25 -9.66
N ASP A 46 5.60 -10.00 -10.67
CA ASP A 46 6.80 -10.85 -10.58
C ASP A 46 8.12 -10.07 -10.40
N LYS A 47 8.09 -8.74 -10.57
CA LYS A 47 9.25 -7.85 -10.35
C LYS A 47 9.21 -7.18 -8.98
N VAL A 48 8.15 -7.39 -8.20
CA VAL A 48 7.99 -6.77 -6.88
C VAL A 48 8.79 -7.56 -5.85
N SER A 49 9.69 -6.88 -5.14
CA SER A 49 10.50 -7.47 -4.07
C SER A 49 9.85 -7.31 -2.69
N LEU A 50 9.09 -6.23 -2.49
CA LEU A 50 8.53 -5.86 -1.20
C LEU A 50 7.31 -4.95 -1.38
N ILE A 51 6.28 -5.18 -0.56
CA ILE A 51 5.15 -4.25 -0.39
C ILE A 51 5.23 -3.61 0.99
N LEU A 52 5.32 -2.28 1.02
CA LEU A 52 5.16 -1.45 2.20
C LEU A 52 3.74 -0.87 2.22
N HIS A 53 2.85 -1.54 2.95
CA HIS A 53 1.44 -1.15 3.00
C HIS A 53 1.16 -0.15 4.14
N GLN A 54 1.27 1.15 3.85
CA GLN A 54 1.07 2.24 4.81
C GLN A 54 -0.20 3.08 4.53
N GLY A 55 -0.96 2.74 3.47
CA GLY A 55 -2.19 3.42 3.10
C GLY A 55 -3.40 2.86 3.85
N ALA A 56 -4.04 3.71 4.65
CA ALA A 56 -5.32 3.44 5.30
C ALA A 56 -5.98 4.77 5.71
N ILE A 57 -7.30 4.77 5.85
CA ILE A 57 -8.01 5.82 6.58
C ILE A 57 -7.75 5.58 8.08
N SER A 58 -7.01 6.49 8.70
CA SER A 58 -6.68 6.45 10.13
C SER A 58 -7.50 7.41 10.98
N ASP A 59 -8.43 8.16 10.36
CA ASP A 59 -9.35 9.04 11.08
C ASP A 59 -10.33 8.21 11.92
N THR A 60 -10.16 8.24 13.23
CA THR A 60 -11.01 7.51 14.19
C THR A 60 -12.42 8.10 14.30
N THR A 61 -12.67 9.24 13.66
CA THR A 61 -13.97 9.91 13.63
C THR A 61 -14.74 9.69 12.33
N GLU A 62 -14.13 9.02 11.34
CA GLU A 62 -14.81 8.62 10.10
C GLU A 62 -16.00 7.70 10.39
N LYS A 63 -17.15 8.00 9.80
CA LYS A 63 -18.42 7.28 10.01
C LYS A 63 -18.91 6.58 8.76
N ASP A 64 -18.31 6.87 7.61
CA ASP A 64 -18.60 6.16 6.38
C ASP A 64 -17.96 4.77 6.44
N ILE A 65 -18.76 3.80 6.90
CA ILE A 65 -18.37 2.41 7.07
C ILE A 65 -18.00 1.78 5.72
N ASP A 66 -18.71 2.13 4.65
CA ASP A 66 -18.45 1.59 3.30
C ASP A 66 -17.09 2.07 2.79
N LYS A 67 -16.78 3.35 3.01
CA LYS A 67 -15.47 3.92 2.69
C LYS A 67 -14.36 3.26 3.52
N LEU A 68 -14.57 3.07 4.82
CA LEU A 68 -13.61 2.38 5.70
C LEU A 68 -13.35 0.94 5.24
N HIS A 69 -14.41 0.18 4.94
CA HIS A 69 -14.25 -1.20 4.45
C HIS A 69 -13.57 -1.23 3.09
N ARG A 70 -13.97 -0.36 2.17
CA ARG A 70 -13.35 -0.28 0.84
C ARG A 70 -11.85 0.00 0.95
N THR A 71 -11.45 1.00 1.74
CA THR A 71 -10.04 1.43 1.79
C THR A 71 -9.18 0.57 2.72
N ASN A 72 -9.66 0.18 3.90
CA ASN A 72 -8.83 -0.49 4.91
C ASN A 72 -8.97 -2.02 4.93
N VAL A 73 -10.02 -2.58 4.34
CA VAL A 73 -10.28 -4.02 4.38
C VAL A 73 -10.17 -4.63 2.99
N TRP A 74 -11.05 -4.23 2.07
CA TRP A 74 -11.10 -4.84 0.74
C TRP A 74 -9.85 -4.59 -0.07
N PHE A 75 -9.34 -3.35 -0.07
CA PHE A 75 -8.11 -3.06 -0.78
C PHE A 75 -6.92 -3.85 -0.20
N THR A 76 -6.83 -3.98 1.13
CA THR A 76 -5.79 -4.77 1.79
C THR A 76 -5.88 -6.25 1.44
N ILE A 77 -7.10 -6.82 1.37
CA ILE A 77 -7.32 -8.20 0.96
C ILE A 77 -6.83 -8.41 -0.48
N GLU A 78 -7.28 -7.59 -1.43
CA GLU A 78 -6.87 -7.70 -2.84
C GLU A 78 -5.34 -7.58 -3.00
N LEU A 79 -4.72 -6.63 -2.29
CA LEU A 79 -3.28 -6.46 -2.29
C LEU A 79 -2.54 -7.67 -1.72
N PHE A 80 -3.09 -8.29 -0.67
CA PHE A 80 -2.48 -9.46 -0.04
C PHE A 80 -2.68 -10.73 -0.86
N GLU A 81 -3.81 -10.87 -1.56
CA GLU A 81 -4.02 -11.95 -2.51
C GLU A 81 -2.96 -11.92 -3.62
N LYS A 82 -2.66 -10.72 -4.17
CA LYS A 82 -1.56 -10.53 -5.11
C LYS A 82 -0.19 -10.83 -4.50
N ALA A 83 0.05 -10.41 -3.26
CA ALA A 83 1.29 -10.72 -2.57
C ALA A 83 1.48 -12.23 -2.37
N ILE A 84 0.41 -12.95 -2.02
CA ILE A 84 0.44 -14.41 -1.83
C ILE A 84 0.68 -15.12 -3.17
N GLU A 85 -0.05 -14.72 -4.22
CA GLU A 85 0.06 -15.29 -5.57
C GLU A 85 1.50 -15.25 -6.08
N HIS A 86 2.19 -14.13 -5.85
CA HIS A 86 3.56 -13.89 -6.34
C HIS A 86 4.64 -14.09 -5.27
N GLN A 87 4.29 -14.58 -4.08
CA GLN A 87 5.19 -14.78 -2.94
C GLN A 87 6.00 -13.53 -2.53
N ILE A 88 5.33 -12.37 -2.52
CA ILE A 88 5.93 -11.08 -2.20
C ILE A 88 5.84 -10.82 -0.68
N ASP A 89 6.95 -10.39 -0.08
CA ASP A 89 6.97 -9.98 1.32
C ASP A 89 6.15 -8.70 1.54
N VAL A 90 5.39 -8.66 2.64
CA VAL A 90 4.57 -7.50 3.02
C VAL A 90 4.94 -6.99 4.41
N LYS A 91 5.15 -5.68 4.53
CA LYS A 91 5.19 -4.97 5.82
C LYS A 91 4.05 -3.96 5.85
N PHE A 92 3.07 -4.17 6.72
CA PHE A 92 1.88 -3.34 6.78
C PHE A 92 1.80 -2.54 8.09
N ALA A 93 1.16 -1.38 8.03
CA ALA A 93 0.82 -0.58 9.19
C ALA A 93 -0.44 -1.12 9.87
N SER A 94 -0.30 -1.61 11.10
CA SER A 94 -1.43 -1.85 12.01
C SER A 94 -1.62 -0.62 12.92
N SER A 95 -2.69 -0.62 13.71
CA SER A 95 -2.94 0.41 14.73
C SER A 95 -2.96 -0.21 16.13
N ALA A 96 -2.40 0.51 17.10
CA ALA A 96 -2.73 0.28 18.50
C ALA A 96 -4.16 0.79 18.76
N SER A 97 -4.93 0.10 19.61
CA SER A 97 -6.33 0.47 19.92
C SER A 97 -6.41 1.74 20.77
#